data_AF-A0A7G6SMK0-F1
#
_entry.id   AF-A0A7G6SMK0-F1
#
_cell.length_a   1.000
_cell.length_b   1.000
_cell.length_c   1.000
_cell.angle_alpha   90.00
_cell.angle_beta   90.00
_cell.angle_gamma   90.00
#
_symmetry.space_group_name_H-M   'P 1'
#
loop_
_entity.id
_entity.type
_entity.pdbx_description
1 polymer ?
#
loop_
_entity_poly.entity_id
_entity_poly.type
_entity_poly.pdbx_seq_one_letter_code
_entity_poly.pdbx_strand_id
1 'polypeptide(L)'
;MAVIRPQDVDTKTALTDGQFEGVTNGSPGFGGVRTPFQHDADRDHEGWLEQVPHDVVHGRVGGSQAGQDPNDWRFAGLMSMPETAGLDPIFWLHHANIDRLWEVWRKRDARHKNPTLSSWLNGPAGRHKFILPQPDGTRKRFAPKDMLDTTAPGLNYVYEDTSDPFAGQQRLGLRLRTLSAMIPGAQGVAGPEVSSVAKKPIVELLGANAKAVTLSNAPTSTTIKVDKPTARKVTNSFKLNEFAARSVPEPDRVFLNLENITSDNNAAVFDVYVGLPEGADPAAHPDNRAGVVSLFGARAATNMAKPHGGSGMTKVLEITDTIDRLHLSGNADLSNLSVLFVPVSSVGAGGVSIKRVSIYRQSS
;
A
#
# COMPACT_ATOMS: atom_id res chain seq x y z
N MET A 1 -18.61 -17.48 5.70
CA MET A 1 -17.58 -17.06 6.68
C MET A 1 -16.48 -16.35 5.91
N ALA A 2 -16.17 -15.10 6.25
CA ALA A 2 -15.04 -14.40 5.64
C ALA A 2 -13.74 -15.04 6.12
N VAL A 3 -12.94 -15.59 5.21
CA VAL A 3 -11.60 -16.11 5.52
C VAL A 3 -10.62 -15.01 5.18
N ILE A 4 -9.87 -14.49 6.15
CA ILE A 4 -8.74 -13.59 5.89
C ILE A 4 -7.52 -14.47 5.63
N ARG A 5 -6.90 -14.33 4.46
CA ARG A 5 -5.72 -15.11 4.06
C ARG A 5 -4.46 -14.40 4.58
N PRO A 6 -3.35 -15.10 4.86
CA PRO A 6 -2.11 -14.46 5.30
C PRO A 6 -1.66 -13.31 4.39
N GLN A 7 -1.80 -13.49 3.07
CA GLN A 7 -1.45 -12.49 2.06
C GLN A 7 -2.41 -11.29 1.96
N ASP A 8 -3.54 -11.32 2.67
CA ASP A 8 -4.47 -10.19 2.79
C ASP A 8 -4.02 -9.21 3.88
N VAL A 9 -3.16 -9.67 4.79
CA VAL A 9 -2.72 -8.92 5.97
C VAL A 9 -1.19 -8.89 6.09
N ASP A 10 -0.50 -8.96 4.95
CA ASP A 10 0.96 -8.91 4.92
C ASP A 10 1.46 -7.51 5.31
N THR A 11 2.08 -7.41 6.49
CA THR A 11 2.62 -6.18 7.04
C THR A 11 4.07 -5.91 6.63
N LYS A 12 4.70 -6.74 5.79
CA LYS A 12 6.11 -6.63 5.41
C LYS A 12 6.44 -5.25 4.86
N THR A 13 5.73 -4.79 3.83
CA THR A 13 6.00 -3.50 3.18
C THR A 13 5.82 -2.34 4.16
N ALA A 14 4.70 -2.33 4.89
CA ALA A 14 4.42 -1.28 5.87
C ALA A 14 5.49 -1.21 6.97
N LEU A 15 5.77 -2.34 7.63
CA LEU A 15 6.66 -2.32 8.78
C LEU A 15 8.13 -2.11 8.40
N THR A 16 8.57 -2.54 7.21
CA THR A 16 9.99 -2.50 6.79
C THR A 16 10.40 -1.27 6.00
N ASP A 17 9.44 -0.47 5.50
CA ASP A 17 9.74 0.84 4.93
C ASP A 17 9.95 1.85 6.07
N GLY A 18 11.16 2.42 6.16
CA GLY A 18 11.53 3.29 7.26
C GLY A 18 11.08 4.74 7.14
N GLN A 19 10.48 5.11 6.00
CA GLN A 19 9.95 6.46 5.81
C GLN A 19 8.49 6.53 6.25
N PHE A 20 8.17 7.47 7.15
CA PHE A 20 6.77 7.75 7.48
C PHE A 20 6.07 8.42 6.30
N GLU A 21 6.63 9.52 5.82
CA GLU A 21 6.13 10.28 4.67
C GLU A 21 6.71 9.74 3.38
N GLY A 22 5.84 9.36 2.44
CA GLY A 22 6.23 8.90 1.13
C GLY A 22 6.46 9.99 0.08
N VAL A 23 6.57 9.55 -1.17
CA VAL A 23 6.61 10.38 -2.38
C VAL A 23 5.52 9.96 -3.36
N THR A 24 4.83 10.93 -3.95
CA THR A 24 3.76 10.70 -4.93
C THR A 24 4.26 9.83 -6.08
N ASN A 25 3.44 8.85 -6.50
CA ASN A 25 3.72 7.84 -7.52
C ASN A 25 4.84 6.83 -7.20
N GLY A 26 5.61 7.04 -6.13
CA GLY A 26 6.63 6.12 -5.62
C GLY A 26 6.15 5.41 -4.36
N SER A 27 7.03 5.20 -3.38
CA SER A 27 6.62 4.68 -2.07
C SER A 27 5.72 5.68 -1.37
N PRO A 28 4.46 5.33 -1.00
CA PRO A 28 3.62 6.14 -0.14
C PRO A 28 4.13 6.23 1.30
N GLY A 29 5.16 5.48 1.69
CA GLY A 29 5.66 5.45 3.06
C GLY A 29 4.67 4.80 4.03
N PHE A 30 5.06 4.68 5.29
CA PHE A 30 4.23 4.04 6.31
C PHE A 30 2.88 4.75 6.49
N GLY A 31 2.88 6.08 6.55
CA GLY A 31 1.74 6.92 6.90
C GLY A 31 1.15 7.74 5.75
N GLY A 32 1.62 7.54 4.51
CA GLY A 32 1.12 8.25 3.33
C GLY A 32 2.03 9.38 2.87
N VAL A 33 1.69 9.98 1.73
CA VAL A 33 2.45 11.14 1.23
C VAL A 33 1.96 12.42 1.90
N ARG A 34 2.80 13.45 1.91
CA ARG A 34 2.43 14.73 2.52
C ARG A 34 1.34 15.44 1.73
N THR A 35 0.23 15.75 2.40
CA THR A 35 -0.93 16.45 1.83
C THR A 35 -1.39 17.59 2.74
N PRO A 36 -2.26 18.50 2.25
CA PRO A 36 -3.13 19.29 3.13
C PRO A 36 -4.03 18.38 3.98
N PHE A 37 -4.90 18.94 4.83
CA PHE A 37 -5.89 18.11 5.50
C PHE A 37 -6.79 17.43 4.45
N GLN A 38 -6.79 16.10 4.46
CA GLN A 38 -7.59 15.25 3.58
C GLN A 38 -8.48 14.36 4.44
N HIS A 39 -9.75 14.26 4.06
CA HIS A 39 -10.72 13.32 4.65
C HIS A 39 -11.61 12.76 3.54
N ASP A 40 -12.25 11.63 3.80
CA ASP A 40 -13.30 11.00 2.97
C ASP A 40 -12.91 10.70 1.52
N ALA A 41 -13.07 11.68 0.62
CA ALA A 41 -13.13 11.51 -0.84
C ALA A 41 -11.77 11.70 -1.54
N ASP A 42 -10.82 12.41 -0.92
CA ASP A 42 -9.45 12.52 -1.43
C ASP A 42 -8.61 11.33 -0.95
N ARG A 43 -8.52 10.29 -1.78
CA ARG A 43 -7.93 8.97 -1.47
C ARG A 43 -6.71 8.64 -2.33
N ASP A 44 -5.95 9.66 -2.72
CA ASP A 44 -4.83 9.51 -3.66
C ASP A 44 -3.47 9.19 -3.00
N HIS A 45 -3.42 9.16 -1.67
CA HIS A 45 -2.19 9.37 -0.90
C HIS A 45 -2.03 8.46 0.33
N GLU A 46 -2.81 7.38 0.40
CA GLU A 46 -2.85 6.46 1.54
C GLU A 46 -1.51 5.77 1.77
N GLY A 47 -1.12 5.64 3.04
CA GLY A 47 0.11 4.97 3.46
C GLY A 47 0.06 3.45 3.30
N TRP A 48 1.20 2.80 3.47
CA TRP A 48 1.28 1.34 3.44
C TRP A 48 0.35 0.69 4.45
N LEU A 49 0.33 1.20 5.69
CA LEU A 49 -0.48 0.60 6.77
C LEU A 49 -1.99 0.74 6.52
N GLU A 50 -2.40 1.87 5.94
CA GLU A 50 -3.79 2.14 5.57
C GLU A 50 -4.25 1.23 4.42
N GLN A 51 -3.40 1.04 3.40
CA GLN A 51 -3.71 0.15 2.28
C GLN A 51 -3.73 -1.33 2.70
N VAL A 52 -2.70 -1.80 3.41
CA VAL A 52 -2.58 -3.18 3.89
C VAL A 52 -1.93 -3.20 5.29
N PRO A 53 -2.60 -3.73 6.33
CA PRO A 53 -3.80 -4.55 6.27
C PRO A 53 -5.13 -3.79 6.44
N HIS A 54 -5.13 -2.50 6.78
CA HIS A 54 -6.33 -1.78 7.23
C HIS A 54 -7.51 -1.89 6.25
N ASP A 55 -7.37 -1.37 5.04
CA ASP A 55 -8.46 -1.37 4.06
C ASP A 55 -8.89 -2.78 3.65
N VAL A 56 -7.95 -3.72 3.62
CA VAL A 56 -8.23 -5.12 3.26
C VAL A 56 -9.09 -5.78 4.34
N VAL A 57 -8.78 -5.57 5.61
CA VAL A 57 -9.60 -6.12 6.71
C VAL A 57 -11.00 -5.52 6.68
N HIS A 58 -11.14 -4.22 6.46
CA HIS A 58 -12.44 -3.57 6.26
C HIS A 58 -13.25 -4.22 5.13
N GLY A 59 -12.64 -4.39 3.95
CA GLY A 59 -13.29 -5.02 2.80
C GLY A 59 -13.65 -6.50 3.05
N ARG A 60 -12.77 -7.26 3.72
CA ARG A 60 -12.97 -8.70 3.95
C ARG A 60 -13.93 -9.03 5.07
N VAL A 61 -13.90 -8.28 6.17
CA VAL A 61 -14.83 -8.47 7.30
C VAL A 61 -16.19 -7.89 6.95
N GLY A 62 -16.23 -6.72 6.31
CA GLY A 62 -17.47 -6.10 5.87
C GLY A 62 -18.15 -6.92 4.78
N GLY A 63 -17.50 -7.07 3.63
CA GLY A 63 -18.05 -7.80 2.50
C GLY A 63 -19.41 -7.26 2.02
N SER A 64 -20.02 -8.00 1.11
CA SER A 64 -21.42 -7.83 0.69
C SER A 64 -22.00 -9.18 0.27
N GLN A 65 -23.32 -9.34 0.38
CA GLN A 65 -23.99 -10.55 -0.07
C GLN A 65 -23.90 -10.66 -1.59
N ALA A 66 -23.38 -11.79 -2.09
CA ALA A 66 -23.22 -12.01 -3.52
C ALA A 66 -24.56 -11.88 -4.28
N GLY A 67 -24.52 -11.19 -5.42
CA GLY A 67 -25.68 -10.95 -6.28
C GLY A 67 -26.67 -9.89 -5.77
N GLN A 68 -26.41 -9.27 -4.61
CA GLN A 68 -27.20 -8.14 -4.11
C GLN A 68 -26.50 -6.80 -4.40
N ASP A 69 -27.25 -5.71 -4.30
CA ASP A 69 -26.70 -4.36 -4.38
C ASP A 69 -25.74 -4.13 -3.19
N PRO A 70 -24.44 -3.89 -3.43
CA PRO A 70 -23.47 -3.63 -2.35
C PRO A 70 -23.72 -2.31 -1.60
N ASN A 71 -24.64 -1.46 -2.08
CA ASN A 71 -25.06 -0.22 -1.41
C ASN A 71 -26.30 -0.38 -0.54
N ASP A 72 -26.99 -1.52 -0.63
CA ASP A 72 -28.12 -1.80 0.25
C ASP A 72 -27.60 -2.24 1.62
N TRP A 73 -27.85 -1.41 2.64
CA TRP A 73 -27.40 -1.65 4.01
C TRP A 73 -27.87 -2.99 4.60
N ARG A 74 -28.92 -3.60 4.02
CA ARG A 74 -29.40 -4.93 4.42
C ARG A 74 -28.47 -6.06 3.98
N PHE A 75 -27.64 -5.80 2.98
CA PHE A 75 -26.77 -6.79 2.32
C PHE A 75 -25.28 -6.44 2.37
N ALA A 76 -24.92 -5.26 2.86
CA ALA A 76 -23.55 -4.86 3.13
C ALA A 76 -23.17 -5.08 4.59
N GLY A 77 -22.00 -5.64 4.88
CA GLY A 77 -21.53 -5.73 6.25
C GLY A 77 -21.00 -4.39 6.76
N LEU A 78 -21.20 -4.11 8.04
CA LEU A 78 -20.93 -2.80 8.64
C LEU A 78 -19.48 -2.34 8.44
N MET A 79 -18.50 -3.24 8.53
CA MET A 79 -17.08 -2.96 8.31
C MET A 79 -16.72 -2.52 6.88
N SER A 80 -17.62 -2.67 5.90
CA SER A 80 -17.33 -2.39 4.48
C SER A 80 -17.38 -0.91 4.12
N MET A 81 -17.97 -0.05 4.95
CA MET A 81 -18.12 1.37 4.65
C MET A 81 -17.58 2.22 5.80
N PRO A 82 -16.77 3.27 5.54
CA PRO A 82 -16.29 4.16 6.59
C PRO A 82 -17.42 4.74 7.46
N GLU A 83 -18.58 5.01 6.88
CA GLU A 83 -19.74 5.60 7.56
C GLU A 83 -20.43 4.64 8.55
N THR A 84 -20.26 3.33 8.38
CA THR A 84 -20.92 2.31 9.20
C THR A 84 -19.95 1.45 10.00
N ALA A 85 -18.66 1.46 9.68
CA ALA A 85 -17.71 0.52 10.27
C ALA A 85 -17.65 0.60 11.80
N GLY A 86 -17.70 1.81 12.37
CA GLY A 86 -17.71 2.01 13.82
C GLY A 86 -18.91 1.42 14.57
N LEU A 87 -19.97 0.99 13.86
CA LEU A 87 -21.13 0.30 14.43
C LEU A 87 -20.88 -1.20 14.64
N ASP A 88 -19.84 -1.77 14.02
CA ASP A 88 -19.39 -3.13 14.29
C ASP A 88 -18.38 -3.12 15.45
N PRO A 89 -18.61 -3.84 16.56
CA PRO A 89 -17.66 -3.87 17.68
C PRO A 89 -16.23 -4.27 17.29
N ILE A 90 -16.05 -5.08 16.24
CA ILE A 90 -14.72 -5.50 15.78
C ILE A 90 -13.90 -4.33 15.22
N PHE A 91 -14.54 -3.23 14.80
CA PHE A 91 -13.88 -2.02 14.33
C PHE A 91 -12.84 -1.50 15.33
N TRP A 92 -13.22 -1.43 16.60
CA TRP A 92 -12.37 -0.88 17.65
C TRP A 92 -11.17 -1.79 17.94
N LEU A 93 -11.36 -3.12 17.89
CA LEU A 93 -10.25 -4.07 18.03
C LEU A 93 -9.32 -4.06 16.83
N HIS A 94 -9.88 -3.91 15.62
CA HIS A 94 -9.10 -3.74 14.40
C HIS A 94 -8.21 -2.48 14.50
N HIS A 95 -8.80 -1.33 14.83
CA HIS A 95 -8.07 -0.06 14.93
C HIS A 95 -7.09 -0.02 16.10
N ALA A 96 -7.35 -0.72 17.20
CA ALA A 96 -6.35 -0.93 18.25
C ALA A 96 -5.12 -1.69 17.71
N ASN A 97 -5.30 -2.69 16.85
CA ASN A 97 -4.16 -3.36 16.23
C ASN A 97 -3.46 -2.50 15.16
N ILE A 98 -4.17 -1.62 14.45
CA ILE A 98 -3.54 -0.63 13.55
C ILE A 98 -2.66 0.34 14.35
N ASP A 99 -3.14 0.85 15.48
CA ASP A 99 -2.36 1.68 16.40
C ASP A 99 -1.17 0.91 17.00
N ARG A 100 -1.35 -0.36 17.37
CA ARG A 100 -0.25 -1.25 17.78
C ARG A 100 0.82 -1.40 16.69
N LEU A 101 0.43 -1.53 15.42
CA LEU A 101 1.39 -1.66 14.31
C LEU A 101 2.22 -0.39 14.11
N TRP A 102 1.69 0.79 14.45
CA TRP A 102 2.48 2.02 14.51
C TRP A 102 3.51 1.98 15.64
N GLU A 103 3.15 1.52 16.84
CA GLU A 103 4.09 1.32 17.94
C GLU A 103 5.18 0.29 17.60
N VAL A 104 4.80 -0.82 16.95
CA VAL A 104 5.76 -1.79 16.41
C VAL A 104 6.71 -1.07 15.46
N TRP A 105 6.21 -0.43 14.40
CA TRP A 105 7.02 0.26 13.39
C TRP A 105 8.03 1.22 14.02
N ARG A 106 7.61 2.09 14.95
CA ARG A 106 8.49 3.05 15.63
C ARG A 106 9.63 2.40 16.43
N LYS A 107 9.38 1.22 17.01
CA LYS A 107 10.34 0.49 17.85
C LYS A 107 11.30 -0.39 17.06
N ARG A 108 10.96 -0.75 15.81
CA ARG A 108 11.78 -1.63 14.96
C ARG A 108 13.16 -1.07 14.63
N ASP A 109 13.25 0.23 14.36
CA ASP A 109 14.51 0.89 13.98
C ASP A 109 14.51 2.34 14.44
N ALA A 110 15.65 2.82 14.94
CA ALA A 110 15.79 4.19 15.43
C ALA A 110 15.51 5.26 14.34
N ARG A 111 15.60 4.91 13.05
CA ARG A 111 15.30 5.78 11.90
C ARG A 111 13.80 5.89 11.60
N HIS A 112 12.97 5.00 12.14
CA HIS A 112 11.52 5.04 11.97
C HIS A 112 10.95 6.18 12.84
N LYS A 113 10.93 7.38 12.26
CA LYS A 113 10.52 8.61 12.94
C LYS A 113 9.22 9.14 12.39
N ASN A 114 8.36 9.59 13.30
CA ASN A 114 7.18 10.37 12.96
C ASN A 114 7.58 11.72 12.33
N PRO A 115 6.68 12.35 11.56
CA PRO A 115 6.91 13.69 11.03
C PRO A 115 7.20 14.71 12.12
N THR A 116 8.17 15.58 11.88
CA THR A 116 8.54 16.68 12.78
C THR A 116 8.02 18.04 12.33
N LEU A 117 7.38 18.08 11.16
CA LEU A 117 6.83 19.30 10.59
C LEU A 117 5.73 19.86 11.49
N SER A 118 5.83 21.16 11.80
CA SER A 118 4.84 21.86 12.63
C SER A 118 3.41 21.76 12.08
N SER A 119 3.26 21.76 10.75
CA SER A 119 1.96 21.61 10.08
C SER A 119 1.29 20.26 10.33
N TRP A 120 2.09 19.20 10.55
CA TRP A 120 1.58 17.89 10.91
C TRP A 120 1.32 17.82 12.42
N LEU A 121 2.32 18.18 13.23
CA LEU A 121 2.26 18.14 14.70
C LEU A 121 1.10 18.95 15.29
N ASN A 122 0.75 20.08 14.68
CA ASN A 122 -0.31 20.98 15.12
C ASN A 122 -1.55 20.94 14.22
N GLY A 123 -1.67 19.96 13.33
CA GLY A 123 -2.83 19.83 12.43
C GLY A 123 -4.14 19.46 13.16
N PRO A 124 -5.28 19.46 12.44
CA PRO A 124 -5.42 19.76 11.01
C PRO A 124 -5.31 21.26 10.68
N ALA A 125 -4.97 21.59 9.43
CA ALA A 125 -4.55 22.90 8.92
C ALA A 125 -5.00 24.17 9.70
N GLY A 126 -4.08 25.11 9.91
CA GLY A 126 -4.38 26.39 10.58
C GLY A 126 -4.44 26.27 12.11
N ARG A 127 -5.53 26.75 12.73
CA ARG A 127 -5.78 26.69 14.19
C ARG A 127 -6.76 25.57 14.58
N HIS A 128 -7.12 24.68 13.65
CA HIS A 128 -8.08 23.61 13.89
C HIS A 128 -7.42 22.45 14.65
N LYS A 129 -8.20 21.77 15.48
CA LYS A 129 -7.78 20.59 16.25
C LYS A 129 -8.83 19.51 16.06
N PHE A 130 -8.44 18.25 16.18
CA PHE A 130 -9.40 17.17 16.35
C PHE A 130 -10.19 17.37 17.64
N ILE A 131 -11.45 16.94 17.66
CA ILE A 131 -12.37 17.14 18.78
C ILE A 131 -13.00 15.80 19.12
N LEU A 132 -12.79 15.32 20.35
CA LEU A 132 -13.39 14.10 20.88
C LEU A 132 -14.40 14.47 21.98
N PRO A 133 -15.70 14.15 21.82
CA PRO A 133 -16.66 14.30 22.91
C PRO A 133 -16.30 13.39 24.08
N GLN A 134 -16.49 13.89 25.31
CA GLN A 134 -16.22 13.16 26.54
C GLN A 134 -17.54 12.71 27.21
N PRO A 135 -17.50 11.65 28.04
CA PRO A 135 -18.70 11.17 28.74
C PRO A 135 -19.37 12.21 29.65
N ASP A 136 -18.59 13.19 30.15
CA ASP A 136 -19.07 14.28 31.00
C ASP A 136 -19.71 15.45 30.21
N GLY A 137 -19.85 15.31 28.88
CA GLY A 137 -20.39 16.35 28.00
C GLY A 137 -19.37 17.39 27.54
N THR A 138 -18.12 17.33 28.01
CA THR A 138 -17.04 18.21 27.55
C THR A 138 -16.46 17.73 26.21
N ARG A 139 -15.51 18.50 25.67
CA ARG A 139 -14.83 18.19 24.40
C ARG A 139 -13.32 18.26 24.58
N LYS A 140 -12.63 17.14 24.39
CA LYS A 140 -11.16 17.08 24.33
C LYS A 140 -10.70 17.53 22.94
N ARG A 141 -9.87 18.56 22.88
CA ARG A 141 -9.23 19.00 21.64
C ARG A 141 -7.80 18.49 21.60
N PHE A 142 -7.40 17.86 20.51
CA PHE A 142 -6.06 17.28 20.39
C PHE A 142 -5.48 17.46 18.98
N ALA A 143 -4.17 17.35 18.88
CA ALA A 143 -3.40 17.35 17.63
C ALA A 143 -2.45 16.14 17.61
N PRO A 144 -1.85 15.77 16.47
CA PRO A 144 -0.98 14.61 16.37
C PRO A 144 0.16 14.58 17.39
N LYS A 145 0.75 15.75 17.73
CA LYS A 145 1.80 15.85 18.76
C LYS A 145 1.37 15.36 20.15
N ASP A 146 0.08 15.43 20.45
CA ASP A 146 -0.47 15.02 21.75
C ASP A 146 -0.62 13.48 21.83
N MET A 147 -0.49 12.78 20.69
CA MET A 147 -0.71 11.33 20.55
C MET A 147 0.60 10.53 20.33
N LEU A 148 1.76 11.18 20.32
CA LEU A 148 3.03 10.52 19.98
C LEU A 148 3.60 9.64 21.09
N ASP A 149 3.05 9.68 22.30
CA ASP A 149 3.47 8.85 23.42
C ASP A 149 2.24 8.27 24.10
N THR A 150 2.01 6.97 23.87
CA THR A 150 0.87 6.23 24.41
C THR A 150 0.87 6.16 25.93
N THR A 151 2.03 6.36 26.56
CA THR A 151 2.18 6.36 28.03
C THR A 151 1.93 7.74 28.67
N ALA A 152 1.83 8.80 27.86
CA ALA A 152 1.63 10.15 28.35
C ALA A 152 0.31 10.29 29.15
N PRO A 153 0.24 11.24 30.11
CA PRO A 153 -0.98 11.49 30.88
C PRO A 153 -2.19 11.76 29.98
N GLY A 154 -3.28 11.02 30.22
CA GLY A 154 -4.52 11.09 29.45
C GLY A 154 -4.61 10.15 28.26
N LEU A 155 -3.55 9.37 27.98
CA LEU A 155 -3.58 8.17 27.12
C LEU A 155 -3.34 6.91 27.95
N ASN A 156 -2.23 6.88 28.70
CA ASN A 156 -1.92 5.90 29.74
C ASN A 156 -2.14 4.43 29.36
N TYR A 157 -1.71 4.04 28.16
CA TYR A 157 -1.80 2.65 27.71
C TYR A 157 -0.49 2.15 27.08
N VAL A 158 -0.35 0.84 27.05
CA VAL A 158 0.66 0.11 26.29
C VAL A 158 0.02 -1.13 25.67
N TYR A 159 0.60 -1.64 24.58
CA TYR A 159 0.27 -2.95 24.07
C TYR A 159 1.11 -4.02 24.75
N GLU A 160 0.50 -5.16 25.06
CA GLU A 160 1.15 -6.32 25.68
C GLU A 160 2.36 -6.80 24.88
N ASP A 161 2.23 -6.81 23.55
CA ASP A 161 3.28 -7.23 22.64
C ASP A 161 3.50 -6.16 21.56
N THR A 162 4.73 -5.65 21.46
CA THR A 162 5.18 -4.83 20.33
C THR A 162 6.47 -5.38 19.72
N SER A 163 6.64 -6.71 19.76
CA SER A 163 7.79 -7.39 19.19
C SER A 163 7.92 -7.12 17.69
N ASP A 164 9.16 -7.11 17.22
CA ASP A 164 9.46 -6.96 15.80
C ASP A 164 9.26 -8.30 15.06
N PRO A 165 8.25 -8.42 14.17
CA PRO A 165 8.00 -9.67 13.43
C PRO A 165 9.07 -10.00 12.39
N PHE A 166 10.00 -9.09 12.10
CA PHE A 166 11.06 -9.22 11.11
C PHE A 166 12.46 -9.15 11.74
N ALA A 167 12.60 -9.21 13.07
CA ALA A 167 13.88 -9.32 13.78
C ALA A 167 14.94 -8.28 13.34
N GLY A 168 14.55 -7.00 13.25
CA GLY A 168 15.41 -5.87 12.85
C GLY A 168 15.70 -5.79 11.35
N GLN A 169 15.22 -6.74 10.54
CA GLN A 169 15.50 -6.79 9.11
C GLN A 169 14.81 -5.63 8.39
N GLN A 170 15.62 -4.81 7.73
CA GLN A 170 15.17 -3.68 6.93
C GLN A 170 14.78 -4.13 5.51
N ARG A 171 13.92 -3.36 4.84
CA ARG A 171 13.43 -3.64 3.48
C ARG A 171 14.55 -3.98 2.50
N LEU A 172 15.60 -3.14 2.46
CA LEU A 172 16.76 -3.38 1.58
C LEU A 172 17.47 -4.71 1.91
N GLY A 173 17.69 -5.00 3.19
CA GLY A 173 18.32 -6.27 3.59
C GLY A 173 17.49 -7.49 3.22
N LEU A 174 16.15 -7.39 3.28
CA LEU A 174 15.23 -8.42 2.79
C LEU A 174 15.36 -8.60 1.27
N ARG A 175 15.33 -7.50 0.50
CA ARG A 175 15.49 -7.52 -0.96
C ARG A 175 16.83 -8.15 -1.37
N LEU A 176 17.93 -7.76 -0.73
CA LEU A 176 19.26 -8.30 -1.02
C LEU A 176 19.32 -9.81 -0.76
N ARG A 177 18.71 -10.31 0.32
CA ARG A 177 18.62 -11.77 0.56
C ARG A 177 17.86 -12.48 -0.54
N THR A 178 16.73 -11.93 -0.98
CA THR A 178 15.94 -12.49 -2.10
C THR A 178 16.77 -12.54 -3.38
N LEU A 179 17.45 -11.44 -3.73
CA LEU A 179 18.32 -11.34 -4.90
C LEU A 179 19.48 -12.34 -4.84
N SER A 180 20.18 -12.43 -3.70
CA SER A 180 21.29 -13.38 -3.52
C SER A 180 20.83 -14.84 -3.65
N ALA A 181 19.61 -15.18 -3.24
CA ALA A 181 19.06 -16.52 -3.42
C ALA A 181 18.76 -16.86 -4.89
N MET A 182 18.50 -15.86 -5.73
CA MET A 182 18.20 -16.03 -7.16
C MET A 182 19.45 -16.13 -8.05
N ILE A 183 20.63 -15.77 -7.54
CA ILE A 183 21.88 -15.74 -8.31
C ILE A 183 22.76 -16.93 -7.93
N PRO A 184 23.01 -17.89 -8.85
CA PRO A 184 23.90 -19.01 -8.60
C PRO A 184 25.30 -18.54 -8.19
N GLY A 185 25.82 -19.05 -7.06
CA GLY A 185 27.17 -18.72 -6.55
C GLY A 185 27.26 -17.48 -5.66
N ALA A 186 26.17 -16.75 -5.43
CA ALA A 186 26.13 -15.59 -4.52
C ALA A 186 25.79 -15.97 -3.06
N GLN A 187 25.61 -17.26 -2.76
CA GLN A 187 25.31 -17.76 -1.43
C GLN A 187 26.54 -17.61 -0.52
N GLY A 188 26.43 -16.86 0.58
CA GLY A 188 27.50 -16.69 1.57
C GLY A 188 28.33 -15.41 1.45
N VAL A 189 28.03 -14.53 0.49
CA VAL A 189 28.65 -13.19 0.45
C VAL A 189 27.99 -12.34 1.54
N ALA A 190 28.77 -11.87 2.52
CA ALA A 190 28.31 -10.86 3.48
C ALA A 190 27.77 -9.66 2.68
N GLY A 191 26.48 -9.34 2.86
CA GLY A 191 25.82 -8.31 2.07
C GLY A 191 26.60 -6.99 2.14
N PRO A 192 26.78 -6.28 1.02
CA PRO A 192 27.57 -5.06 1.01
C PRO A 192 27.00 -4.04 1.99
N GLU A 193 27.87 -3.29 2.68
CA GLU A 193 27.44 -2.09 3.39
C GLU A 193 26.89 -1.09 2.35
N VAL A 194 25.57 -0.93 2.34
CA VAL A 194 24.91 0.03 1.46
C VAL A 194 24.99 1.40 2.11
N SER A 195 25.63 2.33 1.40
CA SER A 195 25.72 3.74 1.79
C SER A 195 24.33 4.37 1.77
N SER A 196 23.79 4.71 2.94
CA SER A 196 22.52 5.44 3.08
C SER A 196 22.75 6.95 3.02
N VAL A 197 23.27 7.48 1.90
CA VAL A 197 23.19 8.93 1.69
C VAL A 197 21.75 9.23 1.29
N ALA A 198 21.00 9.87 2.19
CA ALA A 198 19.63 10.30 1.93
C ALA A 198 19.62 11.35 0.81
N LYS A 199 19.39 10.89 -0.43
CA LYS A 199 19.04 11.76 -1.54
C LYS A 199 17.52 11.83 -1.64
N LYS A 200 17.01 12.97 -2.07
CA LYS A 200 15.59 13.06 -2.43
C LYS A 200 15.36 12.13 -3.63
N PRO A 201 14.48 11.12 -3.52
CA PRO A 201 14.28 10.17 -4.59
C PRO A 201 13.64 10.86 -5.79
N ILE A 202 14.06 10.46 -7.00
CA ILE A 202 13.46 10.88 -8.26
C ILE A 202 12.48 9.81 -8.69
N VAL A 203 11.22 10.21 -8.89
CA VAL A 203 10.16 9.32 -9.38
C VAL A 203 9.92 9.61 -10.86
N GLU A 204 10.03 8.60 -11.72
CA GLU A 204 9.87 8.73 -13.17
C GLU A 204 8.89 7.67 -13.70
N LEU A 205 7.97 8.09 -14.57
CA LEU A 205 7.04 7.18 -15.24
C LEU A 205 7.83 6.24 -16.17
N LEU A 206 7.68 4.93 -15.98
CA LEU A 206 8.20 3.89 -16.86
C LEU A 206 7.24 3.60 -18.01
N GLY A 207 5.94 3.56 -17.72
CA GLY A 207 4.95 3.21 -18.72
C GLY A 207 3.54 3.25 -18.17
N ALA A 208 2.55 3.24 -19.05
CA ALA A 208 1.15 3.12 -18.67
C ALA A 208 0.39 2.26 -19.69
N ASN A 209 -0.76 1.76 -19.27
CA ASN A 209 -1.69 1.11 -20.18
C ASN A 209 -2.38 2.13 -21.11
N ALA A 210 -2.87 1.65 -22.25
CA ALA A 210 -3.40 2.53 -23.30
C ALA A 210 -4.84 2.99 -23.08
N LYS A 211 -5.63 2.24 -22.30
CA LYS A 211 -7.07 2.46 -22.09
C LYS A 211 -7.44 2.13 -20.65
N ALA A 212 -8.51 2.76 -20.16
CA ALA A 212 -9.11 2.40 -18.88
C ALA A 212 -9.47 0.91 -18.82
N VAL A 213 -9.43 0.34 -17.62
CA VAL A 213 -9.75 -1.06 -17.34
C VAL A 213 -11.05 -1.12 -16.57
N THR A 214 -11.97 -1.97 -17.00
CA THR A 214 -13.21 -2.25 -16.26
C THR A 214 -13.11 -3.64 -15.62
N LEU A 215 -13.02 -3.70 -14.30
CA LEU A 215 -13.01 -4.97 -13.57
C LEU A 215 -14.42 -5.48 -13.34
N SER A 216 -14.55 -6.80 -13.33
CA SER A 216 -15.78 -7.55 -13.09
C SER A 216 -15.52 -8.72 -12.16
N ASN A 217 -16.52 -9.58 -11.93
CA ASN A 217 -16.34 -10.82 -11.18
C ASN A 217 -15.46 -11.87 -11.90
N ALA A 218 -14.98 -11.60 -13.12
CA ALA A 218 -14.00 -12.42 -13.82
C ALA A 218 -12.61 -11.75 -13.81
N PRO A 219 -11.51 -12.55 -13.84
CA PRO A 219 -10.16 -12.03 -14.01
C PRO A 219 -10.07 -11.11 -15.23
N THR A 220 -9.44 -9.95 -15.06
CA THR A 220 -9.33 -8.92 -16.09
C THR A 220 -7.88 -8.50 -16.23
N SER A 221 -7.37 -8.42 -17.47
CA SER A 221 -5.98 -8.06 -17.73
C SER A 221 -5.83 -6.76 -18.50
N THR A 222 -4.70 -6.09 -18.29
CA THR A 222 -4.22 -5.00 -19.14
C THR A 222 -2.72 -5.15 -19.39
N THR A 223 -2.19 -4.41 -20.36
CA THR A 223 -0.76 -4.44 -20.69
C THR A 223 -0.19 -3.04 -20.60
N ILE A 224 0.97 -2.93 -19.95
CA ILE A 224 1.72 -1.70 -19.79
C ILE A 224 2.92 -1.74 -20.73
N LYS A 225 2.96 -0.78 -21.65
CA LYS A 225 4.12 -0.58 -22.51
C LYS A 225 5.12 0.29 -21.77
N VAL A 226 6.32 -0.24 -21.57
CA VAL A 226 7.40 0.45 -20.86
C VAL A 226 8.33 1.13 -21.87
N ASP A 227 8.66 2.38 -21.59
CA ASP A 227 9.63 3.17 -22.33
C ASP A 227 11.04 2.53 -22.27
N LYS A 228 11.64 2.25 -23.42
CA LYS A 228 12.95 1.56 -23.52
C LYS A 228 14.08 2.30 -22.79
N PRO A 229 14.29 3.62 -22.98
CA PRO A 229 15.26 4.39 -22.20
C PRO A 229 15.09 4.24 -20.68
N THR A 230 13.85 4.31 -20.19
CA THR A 230 13.59 4.29 -18.74
C THR A 230 13.64 2.87 -18.17
N ALA A 231 13.24 1.84 -18.94
CA ALA A 231 13.51 0.43 -18.62
C ALA A 231 15.01 0.16 -18.48
N ARG A 232 15.83 0.73 -19.37
CA ARG A 232 17.29 0.60 -19.27
C ARG A 232 17.85 1.21 -17.99
N LYS A 233 17.26 2.31 -17.47
CA LYS A 233 17.67 2.87 -16.17
C LYS A 233 17.45 1.86 -15.05
N VAL A 234 16.26 1.24 -15.03
CA VAL A 234 15.93 0.18 -14.06
C VAL A 234 16.90 -0.99 -14.20
N THR A 235 17.07 -1.58 -15.38
CA THR A 235 18.01 -2.70 -15.58
C THR A 235 19.47 -2.34 -15.27
N ASN A 236 19.90 -1.11 -15.58
CA ASN A 236 21.26 -0.65 -15.27
C ASN A 236 21.47 -0.40 -13.77
N SER A 237 20.41 -0.23 -12.98
CA SER A 237 20.51 -0.19 -11.52
C SER A 237 20.82 -1.57 -10.92
N PHE A 238 20.54 -2.65 -11.66
CA PHE A 238 20.87 -4.04 -11.28
C PHE A 238 22.31 -4.46 -11.62
N LYS A 239 23.30 -3.56 -11.69
CA LYS A 239 24.69 -3.96 -11.96
C LYS A 239 25.26 -4.81 -10.82
N LEU A 240 24.92 -6.09 -10.85
CA LEU A 240 25.19 -7.12 -9.85
C LEU A 240 26.68 -7.51 -9.82
N ASN A 241 27.39 -7.31 -10.94
CA ASN A 241 28.83 -7.59 -11.05
C ASN A 241 29.71 -6.64 -10.21
N GLU A 242 29.16 -5.59 -9.61
CA GLU A 242 29.88 -4.68 -8.71
C GLU A 242 29.55 -4.92 -7.22
N PHE A 243 28.72 -5.91 -6.88
CA PHE A 243 28.39 -6.25 -5.48
C PHE A 243 29.59 -6.71 -4.65
N ALA A 244 30.71 -7.04 -5.30
CA ALA A 244 31.97 -7.40 -4.67
C ALA A 244 32.90 -6.19 -4.37
N ALA A 245 32.56 -4.96 -4.80
CA ALA A 245 33.49 -3.83 -4.76
C ALA A 245 32.82 -2.53 -4.27
N ARG A 246 32.76 -2.35 -2.93
CA ARG A 246 32.37 -1.11 -2.22
C ARG A 246 30.91 -0.67 -2.42
N SER A 247 30.43 0.16 -1.50
CA SER A 247 29.04 0.58 -1.32
C SER A 247 28.28 0.83 -2.63
N VAL A 248 27.49 -0.14 -3.07
CA VAL A 248 26.61 -0.01 -4.24
C VAL A 248 25.35 0.73 -3.79
N PRO A 249 24.91 1.79 -4.49
CA PRO A 249 23.59 2.37 -4.22
C PRO A 249 22.52 1.31 -4.43
N GLU A 250 21.49 1.32 -3.60
CA GLU A 250 20.38 0.38 -3.77
C GLU A 250 19.83 0.45 -5.21
N PRO A 251 19.53 -0.69 -5.86
CA PRO A 251 18.86 -0.68 -7.16
C PRO A 251 17.52 0.03 -7.09
N ASP A 252 17.07 0.64 -8.18
CA ASP A 252 15.81 1.40 -8.17
C ASP A 252 14.63 0.55 -7.66
N ARG A 253 13.69 1.20 -6.98
CA ARG A 253 12.40 0.61 -6.60
C ARG A 253 11.38 0.82 -7.72
N VAL A 254 10.45 -0.10 -7.88
CA VAL A 254 9.44 -0.04 -8.95
C VAL A 254 8.04 -0.17 -8.37
N PHE A 255 7.15 0.72 -8.77
CA PHE A 255 5.80 0.86 -8.21
C PHE A 255 4.74 0.79 -9.30
N LEU A 256 3.74 -0.05 -9.10
CA LEU A 256 2.52 -0.11 -9.90
C LEU A 256 1.48 0.81 -9.25
N ASN A 257 0.98 1.79 -10.01
CA ASN A 257 -0.03 2.74 -9.58
C ASN A 257 -1.34 2.43 -10.30
N LEU A 258 -2.41 2.31 -9.52
CA LEU A 258 -3.79 2.16 -9.99
C LEU A 258 -4.49 3.49 -9.73
N GLU A 259 -4.72 4.27 -10.77
CA GLU A 259 -5.11 5.66 -10.64
C GLU A 259 -6.57 5.89 -11.02
N ASN A 260 -7.24 6.78 -10.27
CA ASN A 260 -8.64 7.15 -10.48
C ASN A 260 -9.52 5.90 -10.53
N ILE A 261 -9.39 5.06 -9.50
CA ILE A 261 -10.27 3.92 -9.29
C ILE A 261 -11.64 4.44 -8.87
N THR A 262 -12.68 4.11 -9.63
CA THR A 262 -14.06 4.44 -9.29
C THR A 262 -14.90 3.18 -9.16
N SER A 263 -15.75 3.18 -8.14
CA SER A 263 -16.66 2.07 -7.83
C SER A 263 -17.76 2.53 -6.87
N ASP A 264 -18.90 1.88 -6.97
CA ASP A 264 -19.99 1.96 -6.01
C ASP A 264 -19.88 0.90 -4.90
N ASN A 265 -18.88 0.01 -4.95
CA ASN A 265 -18.70 -1.09 -4.01
C ASN A 265 -17.42 -0.93 -3.19
N ASN A 266 -17.57 -0.50 -1.93
CA ASN A 266 -16.44 -0.36 -1.00
C ASN A 266 -15.84 -1.70 -0.55
N ALA A 267 -16.57 -2.82 -0.70
CA ALA A 267 -16.15 -4.13 -0.22
C ALA A 267 -15.33 -4.94 -1.24
N ALA A 268 -15.14 -4.40 -2.46
CA ALA A 268 -14.42 -5.09 -3.51
C ALA A 268 -12.91 -5.20 -3.18
N VAL A 269 -12.36 -6.40 -3.33
CA VAL A 269 -10.97 -6.74 -3.07
C VAL A 269 -10.44 -7.57 -4.24
N PHE A 270 -9.21 -7.29 -4.66
CA PHE A 270 -8.57 -7.96 -5.80
C PHE A 270 -7.13 -8.33 -5.48
N ASP A 271 -6.68 -9.48 -5.95
CA ASP A 271 -5.27 -9.78 -6.08
C ASP A 271 -4.77 -9.20 -7.40
N VAL A 272 -3.59 -8.58 -7.38
CA VAL A 272 -2.93 -8.03 -8.57
C VAL A 272 -1.69 -8.85 -8.85
N TYR A 273 -1.57 -9.33 -10.09
CA TYR A 273 -0.41 -10.06 -10.57
C TYR A 273 0.27 -9.27 -11.69
N VAL A 274 1.60 -9.33 -11.76
CA VAL A 274 2.40 -8.63 -12.77
C VAL A 274 3.33 -9.61 -13.49
N GLY A 275 3.40 -9.51 -14.81
CA GLY A 275 4.31 -10.30 -15.65
C GLY A 275 3.96 -11.79 -15.71
N LEU A 276 2.67 -12.13 -15.60
CA LEU A 276 2.22 -13.49 -15.88
C LEU A 276 2.28 -13.78 -17.39
N PRO A 277 2.72 -14.98 -17.80
CA PRO A 277 2.54 -15.44 -19.18
C PRO A 277 1.06 -15.44 -19.56
N GLU A 278 0.79 -15.22 -20.86
CA GLU A 278 -0.59 -15.23 -21.36
C GLU A 278 -1.26 -16.59 -21.09
N GLY A 279 -2.47 -16.55 -20.51
CA GLY A 279 -3.24 -17.75 -20.17
C GLY A 279 -2.73 -18.56 -18.98
N ALA A 280 -1.67 -18.12 -18.29
CA ALA A 280 -1.15 -18.83 -17.12
C ALA A 280 -2.11 -18.75 -15.93
N ASP A 281 -2.19 -19.84 -15.15
CA ASP A 281 -2.96 -19.88 -13.90
C ASP A 281 -2.25 -19.06 -12.81
N PRO A 282 -2.83 -17.97 -12.30
CA PRO A 282 -2.21 -17.15 -11.27
C PRO A 282 -1.87 -17.93 -9.99
N ALA A 283 -2.66 -18.96 -9.64
CA ALA A 283 -2.42 -19.78 -8.46
C ALA A 283 -1.12 -20.61 -8.56
N ALA A 284 -0.70 -20.95 -9.79
CA ALA A 284 0.56 -21.64 -10.06
C ALA A 284 1.78 -20.70 -10.09
N HIS A 285 1.57 -19.39 -9.98
CA HIS A 285 2.60 -18.35 -10.07
C HIS A 285 2.53 -17.35 -8.90
N PRO A 286 2.67 -17.81 -7.64
CA PRO A 286 2.57 -16.94 -6.46
C PRO A 286 3.59 -15.79 -6.47
N ASP A 287 4.78 -16.01 -7.03
CA ASP A 287 5.84 -14.98 -7.14
C ASP A 287 5.53 -13.85 -8.14
N ASN A 288 4.46 -13.98 -8.93
CA ASN A 288 3.94 -12.92 -9.79
C ASN A 288 2.90 -12.04 -9.10
N ARG A 289 2.42 -12.42 -7.90
CA ARG A 289 1.45 -11.63 -7.15
C ARG A 289 2.13 -10.38 -6.56
N ALA A 290 1.77 -9.22 -7.09
CA ALA A 290 2.24 -7.92 -6.63
C ALA A 290 1.61 -7.49 -5.30
N GLY A 291 0.38 -7.91 -5.01
CA GLY A 291 -0.28 -7.62 -3.74
C GLY A 291 -1.80 -7.74 -3.82
N VAL A 292 -2.46 -7.23 -2.78
CA VAL A 292 -3.92 -7.15 -2.66
C VAL A 292 -4.34 -5.69 -2.65
N VAL A 293 -5.45 -5.38 -3.30
CA VAL A 293 -6.05 -4.05 -3.34
C VAL A 293 -7.47 -4.14 -2.84
N SER A 294 -7.80 -3.33 -1.84
CA SER A 294 -9.17 -3.13 -1.33
C SER A 294 -9.70 -1.77 -1.78
N LEU A 295 -11.00 -1.70 -2.06
CA LEU A 295 -11.69 -0.48 -2.47
C LEU A 295 -12.43 0.21 -1.31
N PHE A 296 -12.02 -0.02 -0.08
CA PHE A 296 -12.63 0.61 1.09
C PHE A 296 -12.61 2.14 0.97
N GLY A 297 -13.79 2.75 0.89
CA GLY A 297 -13.94 4.20 0.68
C GLY A 297 -14.11 4.65 -0.78
N ALA A 298 -14.03 3.75 -1.76
CA ALA A 298 -14.16 4.06 -3.19
C ALA A 298 -15.46 4.78 -3.55
N ARG A 299 -16.57 4.45 -2.88
CA ARG A 299 -17.87 5.10 -3.10
C ARG A 299 -17.81 6.60 -2.83
N ALA A 300 -17.19 6.99 -1.71
CA ALA A 300 -17.04 8.40 -1.35
C ALA A 300 -16.13 9.12 -2.36
N ALA A 301 -15.02 8.49 -2.73
CA ALA A 301 -14.07 9.02 -3.72
C ALA A 301 -14.66 9.12 -5.14
N THR A 302 -15.63 8.27 -5.47
CA THR A 302 -16.35 8.27 -6.76
C THR A 302 -17.45 9.33 -6.82
N ASN A 303 -18.07 9.65 -5.69
CA ASN A 303 -19.26 10.49 -5.65
C ASN A 303 -18.95 11.96 -5.96
N MET A 304 -19.27 12.41 -7.18
CA MET A 304 -19.07 13.79 -7.63
C MET A 304 -19.83 14.86 -6.82
N ALA A 305 -20.83 14.47 -6.03
CA ALA A 305 -21.58 15.40 -5.17
C ALA A 305 -20.86 15.69 -3.84
N LYS A 306 -19.80 14.94 -3.49
CA LYS A 306 -19.01 15.18 -2.29
C LYS A 306 -17.90 16.21 -2.57
N PRO A 307 -17.57 17.08 -1.61
CA PRO A 307 -16.34 17.88 -1.70
C PRO A 307 -15.17 16.94 -1.98
N HIS A 308 -14.40 17.23 -3.03
CA HIS A 308 -13.26 16.42 -3.48
C HIS A 308 -13.59 15.02 -4.05
N GLY A 309 -14.88 14.68 -4.23
CA GLY A 309 -15.29 13.45 -4.89
C GLY A 309 -15.26 13.55 -6.42
N GLY A 310 -15.26 12.40 -7.10
CA GLY A 310 -15.13 12.27 -8.55
C GLY A 310 -13.69 12.05 -9.03
N SER A 311 -12.71 12.26 -8.15
CA SER A 311 -11.28 11.97 -8.39
C SER A 311 -10.95 10.48 -8.29
N GLY A 312 -11.84 9.66 -7.73
CA GLY A 312 -11.58 8.25 -7.47
C GLY A 312 -10.49 8.05 -6.41
N MET A 313 -10.05 6.81 -6.25
CA MET A 313 -8.93 6.45 -5.36
C MET A 313 -7.67 6.19 -6.17
N THR A 314 -6.50 6.35 -5.54
CA THR A 314 -5.25 5.84 -6.07
C THR A 314 -4.67 4.79 -5.11
N LYS A 315 -4.25 3.65 -5.66
CA LYS A 315 -3.60 2.56 -4.92
C LYS A 315 -2.22 2.29 -5.48
N VAL A 316 -1.26 2.04 -4.61
CA VAL A 316 0.14 1.82 -4.99
C VAL A 316 0.58 0.46 -4.52
N LEU A 317 1.23 -0.30 -5.39
CA LEU A 317 1.83 -1.59 -5.09
C LEU A 317 3.32 -1.50 -5.39
N GLU A 318 4.17 -1.88 -4.43
CA GLU A 318 5.59 -2.08 -4.72
C GLU A 318 5.78 -3.40 -5.47
N ILE A 319 6.26 -3.32 -6.71
CA ILE A 319 6.49 -4.47 -7.60
C ILE A 319 7.97 -4.77 -7.80
N THR A 320 8.82 -4.16 -6.97
CA THR A 320 10.28 -4.29 -7.01
C THR A 320 10.72 -5.76 -7.04
N ASP A 321 10.32 -6.57 -6.06
CA ASP A 321 10.70 -7.99 -5.97
C ASP A 321 10.23 -8.79 -7.23
N THR A 322 9.07 -8.43 -7.78
CA THR A 322 8.54 -9.03 -9.02
C THR A 322 9.39 -8.67 -10.23
N ILE A 323 9.76 -7.40 -10.39
CA ILE A 323 10.60 -6.93 -11.50
C ILE A 323 12.02 -7.51 -11.39
N ASP A 324 12.57 -7.55 -10.18
CA ASP A 324 13.86 -8.18 -9.87
C ASP A 324 13.88 -9.63 -10.40
N ARG A 325 12.88 -10.44 -10.03
CA ARG A 325 12.76 -11.84 -10.48
C ARG A 325 12.55 -11.97 -11.99
N LEU A 326 11.65 -11.16 -12.57
CA LEU A 326 11.36 -11.19 -14.01
C LEU A 326 12.60 -10.82 -14.83
N HIS A 327 13.40 -9.86 -14.35
CA HIS A 327 14.67 -9.49 -14.97
C HIS A 327 15.70 -10.63 -14.87
N LEU A 328 15.90 -11.19 -13.68
CA LEU A 328 16.93 -12.21 -13.43
C LEU A 328 16.63 -13.55 -14.10
N SER A 329 15.36 -13.93 -14.19
CA SER A 329 14.97 -15.17 -14.87
C SER A 329 15.06 -15.09 -16.39
N GLY A 330 15.15 -13.89 -16.97
CA GLY A 330 15.17 -13.67 -18.43
C GLY A 330 13.88 -14.06 -19.16
N ASN A 331 12.84 -14.48 -18.42
CA ASN A 331 11.64 -15.11 -18.97
C ASN A 331 10.52 -14.13 -19.29
N ALA A 332 10.72 -12.82 -19.10
CA ALA A 332 9.67 -11.83 -19.26
C ALA A 332 10.12 -10.63 -20.10
N ASP A 333 9.23 -10.19 -20.99
CA ASP A 333 9.39 -8.96 -21.74
C ASP A 333 9.08 -7.76 -20.84
N LEU A 334 10.11 -7.18 -20.23
CA LEU A 334 9.97 -5.97 -19.40
C LEU A 334 9.50 -4.74 -20.20
N SER A 335 9.47 -4.81 -21.54
CA SER A 335 8.90 -3.75 -22.38
C SER A 335 7.37 -3.84 -22.53
N ASN A 336 6.78 -5.00 -22.24
CA ASN A 336 5.33 -5.25 -22.27
C ASN A 336 4.92 -6.07 -21.04
N LEU A 337 4.63 -5.37 -19.94
CA LEU A 337 4.24 -6.03 -18.69
C LEU A 337 2.73 -6.27 -18.65
N SER A 338 2.33 -7.54 -18.50
CA SER A 338 0.95 -7.90 -18.20
C SER A 338 0.63 -7.54 -16.75
N VAL A 339 -0.58 -7.02 -16.53
CA VAL A 339 -1.16 -6.82 -15.20
C VAL A 339 -2.51 -7.52 -15.18
N LEU A 340 -2.67 -8.47 -14.27
CA LEU A 340 -3.90 -9.24 -14.11
C LEU A 340 -4.53 -8.92 -12.76
N PHE A 341 -5.80 -8.55 -12.79
CA PHE A 341 -6.64 -8.32 -11.63
C PHE A 341 -7.53 -9.55 -11.43
N VAL A 342 -7.41 -10.20 -10.28
CA VAL A 342 -8.19 -11.38 -9.91
C VAL A 342 -9.12 -11.00 -8.75
N PRO A 343 -10.46 -11.06 -8.92
CA PRO A 343 -11.39 -10.71 -7.85
C PRO A 343 -11.28 -11.71 -6.70
N VAL A 344 -11.19 -11.17 -5.49
CA VAL A 344 -11.13 -11.92 -4.23
C VAL A 344 -12.47 -11.84 -3.48
N SER A 345 -13.17 -10.72 -3.62
CA SER A 345 -14.58 -10.57 -3.25
C SER A 345 -15.41 -10.17 -4.47
N SER A 346 -16.74 -10.21 -4.31
CA SER A 346 -17.66 -9.78 -5.37
C SER A 346 -17.41 -8.31 -5.72
N VAL A 347 -17.26 -8.03 -7.02
CA VAL A 347 -17.14 -6.68 -7.59
C VAL A 347 -18.49 -5.98 -7.65
N GLY A 348 -19.58 -6.75 -7.74
CA GLY A 348 -20.92 -6.21 -7.95
C GLY A 348 -21.21 -5.88 -9.41
N ALA A 349 -22.49 -5.60 -9.72
CA ALA A 349 -22.95 -5.37 -11.09
C ALA A 349 -22.53 -4.01 -11.66
N GLY A 350 -22.27 -3.02 -10.81
CA GLY A 350 -21.79 -1.69 -11.21
C GLY A 350 -20.37 -1.68 -11.78
N GLY A 351 -19.59 -2.74 -11.52
CA GLY A 351 -18.20 -2.86 -11.95
C GLY A 351 -17.26 -1.92 -11.19
N VAL A 352 -15.97 -2.04 -11.51
CA VAL A 352 -14.93 -1.12 -11.03
C VAL A 352 -14.22 -0.57 -12.25
N SER A 353 -14.03 0.75 -12.33
CA SER A 353 -13.22 1.37 -13.39
C SER A 353 -11.88 1.80 -12.82
N ILE A 354 -10.79 1.47 -13.52
CA ILE A 354 -9.46 2.02 -13.28
C ILE A 354 -9.08 2.82 -14.51
N LYS A 355 -9.01 4.14 -14.38
CA LYS A 355 -8.75 5.02 -15.53
C LYS A 355 -7.36 4.79 -16.12
N ARG A 356 -6.36 4.60 -15.27
CA ARG A 356 -4.97 4.40 -15.68
C ARG A 356 -4.25 3.43 -14.76
N VAL A 357 -3.51 2.51 -15.36
CA VAL A 357 -2.58 1.62 -14.69
C VAL A 357 -1.18 1.98 -15.19
N SER A 358 -0.30 2.39 -14.29
CA SER A 358 1.01 2.93 -14.64
C SER A 358 2.10 2.34 -13.76
N ILE A 359 3.33 2.31 -14.29
CA ILE A 359 4.50 1.87 -13.54
C ILE A 359 5.45 3.05 -13.43
N TYR A 360 5.97 3.28 -12.24
CA TYR A 360 6.98 4.28 -11.94
C TYR A 360 8.24 3.61 -11.39
N ARG A 361 9.41 4.15 -11.74
CA ARG A 361 10.64 3.91 -10.98
C ARG A 361 10.81 4.98 -9.92
N GLN A 362 11.44 4.62 -8.82
CA GLN A 362 11.95 5.54 -7.83
C GLN A 362 13.45 5.28 -7.66
N SER A 363 14.26 6.33 -7.83
CA SER A 363 15.68 6.24 -7.50
C SER A 363 15.88 6.08 -6.00
N SER A 364 16.91 5.32 -5.64
CA SER A 364 17.35 5.15 -4.26
C SER A 364 17.96 6.39 -3.63
#